data_AF-A0A436R6E9-F1
#
_entry.id   AF-A0A436R6E9-F1
#
_cell.length_a   1.000
_cell.length_b   1.000
_cell.length_c   1.000
_cell.angle_alpha   90.00
_cell.angle_beta   90.00
_cell.angle_gamma   90.00
#
_symmetry.space_group_name_H-M   'P 1'
#
loop_
_entity.id
_entity.type
_entity.pdbx_description
1 polymer ?
#
loop_
_entity_poly.entity_id
_entity_poly.type
_entity_poly.pdbx_seq_one_letter_code
_entity_poly.pdbx_strand_id
1 'polypeptide(L)' 'MIVFRKSRRALVTGAGAADGIGVAVARALGEAGLSVVITASSARVEQRAGELRAEGLDISAV' A
#
# COMPACT_ATOMS: atom_id res chain seq x y z
N MET A 1 13.57 -27.13 3.87
CA MET A 1 14.25 -26.21 2.96
C MET A 1 13.26 -25.11 2.58
N ILE A 2 13.49 -23.86 2.99
CA ILE A 2 12.62 -22.73 2.63
C ILE A 2 13.19 -22.08 1.38
N VAL A 3 12.36 -21.92 0.34
CA VAL A 3 12.73 -21.23 -0.90
C VAL A 3 12.00 -19.88 -0.91
N PHE A 4 12.76 -18.79 -0.84
CA PHE A 4 12.21 -17.45 -1.00
C PHE A 4 12.00 -17.17 -2.49
N ARG A 5 10.74 -16.97 -2.91
CA ARG A 5 10.42 -16.45 -4.24
C ARG A 5 10.25 -14.95 -4.18
N LYS A 6 10.58 -14.27 -5.28
CA LYS A 6 10.32 -12.84 -5.46
C LYS A 6 8.82 -12.59 -5.32
N SER A 7 8.40 -11.95 -4.23
CA SER A 7 7.00 -11.62 -3.96
C SER A 7 6.60 -10.39 -4.78
N ARG A 8 5.41 -10.43 -5.40
CA ARG A 8 4.78 -9.24 -6.00
C ARG A 8 3.99 -8.44 -4.96
N ARG A 9 4.53 -8.37 -3.73
CA ARG A 9 3.91 -7.73 -2.57
C ARG A 9 4.87 -6.73 -1.95
N ALA A 10 4.37 -5.54 -1.63
CA ALA A 10 5.13 -4.50 -0.93
C ALA A 10 4.42 -4.08 0.35
N LEU A 11 5.20 -3.77 1.40
CA LEU A 11 4.71 -3.14 2.62
C LEU A 11 5.18 -1.68 2.63
N VAL A 12 4.24 -0.74 2.77
CA VAL A 12 4.52 0.69 2.86
C VAL A 12 4.05 1.19 4.22
N THR A 13 5.01 1.64 5.03
CA THR A 13 4.73 2.22 6.35
C THR A 13 4.60 3.75 6.24
N GLY A 14 3.87 4.38 7.17
CA GLY A 14 3.71 5.83 7.19
C GLY A 14 2.70 6.38 6.16
N ALA A 15 1.75 5.57 5.69
CA ALA A 15 0.76 5.96 4.68
C ALA A 15 -0.49 6.64 5.30
N GLY A 16 -0.30 7.60 6.21
CA GLY A 16 -1.40 8.24 6.96
C GLY A 16 -1.92 9.55 6.37
N ALA A 17 -1.04 10.32 5.73
CA ALA A 17 -1.38 11.60 5.10
C ALA A 17 -1.75 11.40 3.63
N ALA A 18 -2.84 12.03 3.18
CA ALA A 18 -3.37 11.91 1.81
C ALA A 18 -2.36 12.34 0.74
N ASP A 19 -1.63 13.40 1.04
CA ASP A 19 -0.56 14.02 0.25
C ASP A 19 0.84 13.55 0.68
N GLY A 20 0.91 12.55 1.57
CA GLY A 20 2.16 12.05 2.11
C GLY A 20 2.92 11.12 1.15
N ILE A 21 4.23 11.04 1.34
CA ILE A 21 5.13 10.16 0.56
C ILE A 21 4.69 8.70 0.61
N GLY A 22 4.20 8.21 1.76
CA GLY A 22 3.74 6.82 1.89
C GLY A 22 2.60 6.48 0.93
N VAL A 23 1.61 7.38 0.77
CA VAL A 23 0.50 7.17 -0.17
C VAL A 23 0.99 7.26 -1.61
N ALA A 24 1.86 8.23 -1.93
CA ALA A 24 2.45 8.35 -3.27
C ALA A 24 3.26 7.11 -3.69
N VAL A 25 4.05 6.55 -2.76
CA VAL A 25 4.81 5.31 -2.98
C VAL A 25 3.88 4.12 -3.14
N ALA A 26 2.84 4.00 -2.31
CA ALA A 26 1.86 2.93 -2.42
C ALA A 26 1.15 2.94 -3.78
N ARG A 27 0.77 4.13 -4.28
CA ARG A 27 0.20 4.32 -5.62
C ARG A 27 1.16 3.83 -6.70
N ALA A 28 2.40 4.36 -6.71
CA ALA A 28 3.39 4.00 -7.73
C ALA A 28 3.71 2.49 -7.77
N LEU A 29 3.75 1.83 -6.62
CA LEU A 29 3.95 0.38 -6.54
C LEU A 29 2.72 -0.40 -7.04
N GLY A 30 1.51 0.07 -6.72
CA GLY A 30 0.27 -0.50 -7.23
C GLY A 30 0.17 -0.39 -8.76
N GLU A 31 0.49 0.78 -9.32
CA GLU A 31 0.55 1.02 -10.77
C GLU A 31 1.60 0.14 -11.46
N ALA A 32 2.70 -0.20 -10.77
CA ALA A 32 3.69 -1.15 -11.24
C ALA A 32 3.23 -2.63 -11.15
N GLY A 33 2.00 -2.89 -10.69
CA GLY A 33 1.38 -4.21 -10.66
C GLY A 33 1.70 -5.04 -9.40
N LEU A 34 2.11 -4.39 -8.31
CA LEU A 34 2.28 -5.05 -7.02
C LEU A 34 0.99 -4.97 -6.20
N SER A 35 0.74 -6.00 -5.39
CA SER A 35 -0.19 -5.90 -4.27
C SER A 35 0.49 -5.15 -3.13
N VAL A 36 -0.14 -4.12 -2.57
CA VAL A 36 0.51 -3.27 -1.55
C VAL A 36 -0.24 -3.33 -0.23
N VAL A 37 0.49 -3.57 0.85
CA VAL A 37 0.01 -3.42 2.22
C VAL A 37 0.45 -2.05 2.72
N ILE A 38 -0.47 -1.23 3.20
CA ILE A 38 -0.16 0.07 3.79
C ILE A 38 -0.44 0.08 5.29
N THR A 39 0.35 0.83 6.05
CA THR A 39 0.16 0.97 7.50
C THR A 39 0.51 2.39 7.97
N ALA A 40 -0.20 2.87 8.99
CA ALA A 40 0.04 4.16 9.63
C ALA A 40 -0.45 4.16 11.08
N SER A 41 0.00 5.13 11.89
CA SER A 41 -0.38 5.26 13.30
C SER A 41 -1.83 5.70 13.57
N SER A 42 -2.63 5.91 12.51
CA SER A 42 -3.98 6.46 12.63
C SER A 42 -5.01 5.59 11.92
N ALA A 43 -6.25 5.65 12.39
CA ALA A 43 -7.41 5.01 11.76
C ALA A 43 -7.67 5.49 10.31
N ARG A 44 -6.98 6.53 9.85
CA ARG A 44 -7.07 7.04 8.47
C ARG A 44 -6.47 6.10 7.44
N VAL A 45 -5.67 5.11 7.84
CA VAL A 45 -5.04 4.16 6.89
C VAL A 45 -6.07 3.39 6.06
N GLU A 46 -7.18 2.98 6.66
CA GLU A 46 -8.26 2.30 5.93
C GLU A 46 -8.94 3.22 4.90
N GLN A 47 -9.11 4.51 5.23
CA GLN A 47 -9.58 5.51 4.28
C GLN A 47 -8.61 5.64 3.10
N ARG A 48 -7.30 5.73 3.36
CA ARG A 48 -6.28 5.81 2.29
C ARG A 48 -6.27 4.56 1.42
N ALA A 49 -6.43 3.38 2.02
CA ALA A 49 -6.57 2.14 1.26
C ALA A 49 -7.84 2.14 0.39
N GLY A 50 -8.95 2.67 0.89
CA GLY A 50 -10.18 2.86 0.11
C GLY A 50 -9.98 3.78 -1.10
N GLU A 51 -9.30 4.91 -0.93
CA GLU A 51 -9.00 5.85 -2.01
C GLU A 51 -8.13 5.20 -3.11
N LEU A 52 -7.06 4.50 -2.73
CA LEU A 52 -6.20 3.82 -3.70
C LEU A 52 -6.89 2.62 -4.37
N ARG A 53 -7.77 1.90 -3.67
CA ARG A 53 -8.60 0.85 -4.29
C ARG A 53 -9.58 1.41 -5.30
N ALA A 54 -10.11 2.62 -5.07
CA ALA A 54 -10.99 3.29 -6.03
C ALA A 54 -10.26 3.65 -7.34
N GLU A 55 -8.93 3.75 -7.31
CA GLU A 55 -8.07 3.88 -8.49
C GLU A 55 -7.81 2.52 -9.20
N GLY A 56 -8.35 1.42 -8.69
CA GLY A 56 -8.20 0.07 -9.25
C GLY A 56 -6.99 -0.71 -8.73
N LEU A 57 -6.33 -0.23 -7.67
CA LEU A 57 -5.11 -0.83 -7.12
C LEU A 57 -5.42 -1.92 -6.08
N ASP A 58 -4.59 -2.97 -6.03
CA ASP A 58 -4.69 -4.04 -5.02
C ASP A 58 -4.00 -3.61 -3.71
N ILE A 59 -4.77 -2.97 -2.82
CA ILE A 59 -4.29 -2.42 -1.56
C ILE A 59 -4.95 -3.11 -0.36
N SER A 60 -4.18 -3.43 0.68
CA SER A 60 -4.69 -3.78 2.01
C SER A 60 -4.13 -2.84 3.07
N ALA A 61 -4.85 -2.64 4.18
CA ALA A 61 -4.39 -1.84 5.31
C ALA A 61 -4.19 -2.72 6.54
N VAL A 62 -3.20 -2.35 7.37
CA VAL A 62 -2.86 -2.98 8.65
C VAL A 62 -2.55 -1.91 9.70
#